data_AF-A0A7J2WPW0-F1
#
_entry.id   AF-A0A7J2WPW0-F1
#
_cell.length_a   1.000
_cell.length_b   1.000
_cell.length_c   1.000
_cell.angle_alpha   90.00
_cell.angle_beta   90.00
_cell.angle_gamma   90.00
#
_symmetry.space_group_name_H-M   'P 1'
#
loop_
_entity.id
_entity.type
_entity.pdbx_description
1 polymer ?
#
loop_
_entity_poly.entity_id
_entity_poly.type
_entity_poly.pdbx_seq_one_letter_code
_entity_poly.pdbx_strand_id
1 'polypeptide(L)'
;MEMQKLLNEIGLKQDDVMGIIRFGSRIKGYSRESSDEDILVITRSGGGEVIYEEGKHILVISLQDFIEEVLKASPLISAVLSGYEIIYARYPVYFWIERASEMLRRAGSIHVDKGGVRDFA
;
A
#
# COMPACT_ATOMS: atom_id res chain seq x y z
N MET A 1 6.54 -7.35 -12.42
CA MET A 1 5.22 -8.01 -12.38
C MET A 1 4.35 -7.34 -13.42
N GLU A 2 3.84 -8.06 -14.40
CA GLU A 2 2.85 -7.50 -15.32
C GLU A 2 1.55 -7.27 -14.54
N MET A 3 1.10 -6.02 -14.49
CA MET A 3 -0.13 -5.62 -13.79
C MET A 3 -1.31 -6.54 -14.12
N GLN A 4 -1.46 -6.91 -15.39
CA GLN A 4 -2.51 -7.81 -15.87
C GLN A 4 -2.47 -9.18 -15.18
N LYS A 5 -1.26 -9.72 -14.92
CA LYS A 5 -1.08 -11.01 -14.25
C LYS A 5 -1.55 -10.94 -12.80
N LEU A 6 -1.15 -9.89 -12.07
CA LEU A 6 -1.61 -9.68 -10.68
C LEU A 6 -3.14 -9.60 -10.63
N LEU A 7 -3.74 -8.80 -11.52
CA LEU A 7 -5.19 -8.60 -11.53
C LEU A 7 -5.95 -9.90 -11.85
N ASN A 8 -5.43 -10.72 -12.76
CA ASN A 8 -5.99 -12.03 -13.06
C ASN A 8 -5.86 -13.00 -11.86
N GLU A 9 -4.73 -13.00 -11.16
CA GLU A 9 -4.49 -13.83 -9.96
C GLU A 9 -5.52 -13.52 -8.85
N ILE A 10 -5.84 -12.24 -8.65
CA ILE A 10 -6.80 -11.80 -7.60
C ILE A 10 -8.24 -11.62 -8.11
N GLY A 11 -8.53 -12.02 -9.35
CA GLY A 11 -9.89 -11.96 -9.91
C GLY A 11 -10.46 -10.55 -10.11
N LEU A 12 -9.61 -9.52 -10.19
CA LEU A 12 -10.04 -8.13 -10.35
C LEU A 12 -9.95 -7.66 -11.79
N LYS A 13 -10.91 -6.82 -12.21
CA LYS A 13 -10.86 -6.15 -13.52
C LYS A 13 -10.09 -4.84 -13.40
N GLN A 14 -9.32 -4.50 -14.44
CA GLN A 14 -8.53 -3.27 -14.46
C GLN A 14 -9.36 -1.99 -14.29
N ASP A 15 -10.61 -1.97 -14.78
CA ASP A 15 -11.50 -0.80 -14.66
C ASP A 15 -11.96 -0.53 -13.22
N ASP A 16 -11.95 -1.56 -12.38
CA ASP A 16 -12.31 -1.48 -10.98
C ASP A 16 -11.11 -1.05 -10.12
N VAL A 17 -9.89 -1.16 -10.64
CA VAL A 17 -8.66 -0.84 -9.92
C VAL A 17 -8.34 0.65 -10.06
N MET A 18 -8.14 1.29 -8.92
CA MET A 18 -7.83 2.70 -8.78
C MET A 18 -6.36 2.91 -8.40
N GLY A 19 -5.73 1.96 -7.72
CA GLY A 19 -4.32 2.04 -7.34
C GLY A 19 -3.70 0.68 -7.02
N ILE A 20 -2.41 0.55 -7.26
CA ILE A 20 -1.57 -0.59 -6.89
C ILE A 20 -0.26 -0.03 -6.34
N ILE A 21 0.02 -0.35 -5.08
CA ILE A 21 1.17 0.14 -4.34
C ILE A 21 1.91 -1.05 -3.77
N ARG A 22 3.20 -1.17 -4.04
CA ARG A 22 4.07 -2.11 -3.33
C ARG A 22 4.63 -1.44 -2.10
N PHE A 23 4.76 -2.16 -1.01
CA PHE A 23 5.33 -1.63 0.22
C PHE A 23 6.10 -2.70 0.99
N GLY A 24 6.55 -2.37 2.20
CA GLY A 24 7.14 -3.33 3.11
C GLY A 24 8.62 -3.62 2.84
N SER A 25 9.08 -4.77 3.34
CA SER A 25 10.51 -5.05 3.55
C SER A 25 11.35 -5.09 2.26
N ARG A 26 10.76 -5.57 1.16
CA ARG A 26 11.41 -5.62 -0.17
C ARG A 26 11.66 -4.23 -0.75
N ILE A 27 10.71 -3.31 -0.55
CA ILE A 27 10.85 -1.91 -1.00
C ILE A 27 11.81 -1.14 -0.08
N LYS A 28 11.78 -1.44 1.22
CA LYS A 28 12.65 -0.79 2.22
C LYS A 28 14.10 -1.26 2.20
N GLY A 29 14.44 -2.32 1.45
CA GLY A 29 15.82 -2.79 1.29
C GLY A 29 16.36 -3.69 2.41
N TYR A 30 15.49 -4.18 3.32
CA TYR A 30 15.87 -5.08 4.41
C TYR A 30 15.24 -6.47 4.28
N SER A 31 14.74 -6.82 3.10
CA SER A 31 14.15 -8.12 2.81
C SER A 31 15.15 -9.26 2.97
N ARG A 32 14.67 -10.37 3.51
CA ARG A 32 15.36 -11.67 3.49
C ARG A 32 14.88 -12.45 2.25
N GLU A 33 15.61 -13.50 1.85
CA GLU A 33 15.19 -14.35 0.71
C GLU A 33 13.78 -14.93 0.86
N SER A 34 13.33 -15.14 2.10
CA SER A 34 11.98 -15.62 2.43
C SER A 34 10.93 -14.51 2.64
N SER A 35 11.26 -13.24 2.38
CA SER A 35 10.33 -12.13 2.63
C SER A 35 9.24 -12.13 1.56
N ASP A 36 7.98 -12.10 1.98
CA ASP A 36 6.85 -11.91 1.07
C ASP A 36 6.86 -10.51 0.44
N GLU A 37 6.21 -10.37 -0.70
CA GLU A 37 5.94 -9.08 -1.34
C GLU A 37 4.62 -8.51 -0.84
N ASP A 38 4.66 -7.35 -0.18
CA ASP A 38 3.46 -6.66 0.31
C ASP A 38 2.89 -5.72 -0.76
N ILE A 39 1.62 -5.90 -1.12
CA ILE A 39 0.93 -5.18 -2.18
C ILE A 39 -0.40 -4.65 -1.64
N LEU A 40 -0.64 -3.36 -1.79
CA LEU A 40 -1.92 -2.70 -1.55
C LEU A 40 -2.60 -2.44 -2.89
N VAL A 41 -3.78 -3.03 -3.08
CA VAL A 41 -4.67 -2.80 -4.21
C VAL A 41 -5.86 -1.99 -3.75
N ILE A 42 -6.05 -0.83 -4.38
CA ILE A 42 -7.17 0.07 -4.11
C ILE A 42 -8.16 -0.06 -5.25
N THR A 43 -9.40 -0.43 -4.96
CA THR A 43 -10.46 -0.54 -5.97
C THR A 43 -11.46 0.60 -5.85
N ARG A 44 -12.37 0.75 -6.82
CA ARG A 44 -13.38 1.80 -6.81
C ARG A 44 -14.40 1.64 -5.68
N SER A 45 -14.84 0.40 -5.41
CA SER A 45 -15.97 0.14 -4.50
C SER A 45 -15.95 -1.22 -3.80
N GLY A 46 -15.07 -2.15 -4.21
CA GLY A 46 -14.89 -3.46 -3.54
C GLY A 46 -13.66 -3.47 -2.63
N GLY A 47 -13.64 -4.35 -1.63
CA GLY A 47 -12.48 -4.47 -0.74
C GLY A 47 -12.79 -5.23 0.55
N GLY A 48 -11.81 -5.23 1.46
CA GLY A 48 -11.87 -5.97 2.72
C GLY A 48 -11.26 -7.37 2.65
N GLU A 49 -10.60 -7.70 1.55
CA GLU A 49 -9.99 -9.00 1.32
C GLU A 49 -8.48 -8.94 1.55
N VAL A 50 -7.96 -9.97 2.21
CA VAL A 50 -6.52 -10.22 2.35
C VAL A 50 -6.24 -11.52 1.63
N ILE A 51 -5.50 -11.45 0.53
CA ILE A 51 -5.17 -12.58 -0.32
C ILE A 51 -3.72 -12.96 -0.05
N TYR A 52 -3.51 -14.23 0.32
CA TYR A 52 -2.19 -14.83 0.52
C TYR A 52 -1.91 -15.73 -0.67
N GLU A 53 -0.95 -15.34 -1.49
CA GLU A 53 -0.41 -16.16 -2.58
C GLU A 53 1.05 -16.48 -2.28
N GLU A 54 1.60 -17.54 -2.88
CA GLU A 54 2.99 -17.94 -2.61
C GLU A 54 3.96 -16.77 -2.79
N GLY A 55 4.56 -16.31 -1.68
CA GLY A 55 5.49 -15.18 -1.66
C GLY A 55 4.86 -13.79 -1.77
N LYS A 56 3.53 -13.63 -1.64
CA LYS A 56 2.82 -12.35 -1.76
C LYS A 56 1.74 -12.18 -0.70
N HIS A 57 1.72 -10.99 -0.11
CA HIS A 57 0.65 -10.49 0.75
C HIS A 57 -0.10 -9.38 0.01
N ILE A 58 -1.34 -9.63 -0.40
CA ILE A 58 -2.14 -8.68 -1.17
C ILE A 58 -3.31 -8.20 -0.33
N LEU A 59 -3.29 -6.93 0.03
CA LEU A 59 -4.38 -6.25 0.71
C LEU A 59 -5.25 -5.52 -0.32
N VAL A 60 -6.53 -5.87 -0.39
CA VAL A 60 -7.49 -5.22 -1.29
C VAL A 60 -8.47 -4.38 -0.48
N ILE A 61 -8.50 -3.07 -0.73
CA ILE A 61 -9.42 -2.13 -0.05
C ILE A 61 -10.17 -1.27 -1.05
N SER A 62 -11.33 -0.77 -0.65
CA SER A 62 -12.05 0.21 -1.47
C SER A 62 -11.39 1.59 -1.38
N LEU A 63 -11.66 2.44 -2.36
CA LEU A 63 -11.20 3.83 -2.34
C LEU A 63 -11.72 4.57 -1.11
N GLN A 64 -12.96 4.28 -0.70
CA GLN A 64 -13.54 4.90 0.50
C GLN A 64 -12.76 4.49 1.75
N ASP A 65 -12.51 3.19 1.94
CA ASP A 65 -11.75 2.69 3.09
C ASP A 65 -10.33 3.25 3.09
N PHE A 66 -9.67 3.32 1.93
CA PHE A 66 -8.36 3.93 1.80
C PHE A 66 -8.33 5.38 2.29
N ILE A 67 -9.32 6.17 1.90
CA ILE A 67 -9.44 7.57 2.34
C ILE A 67 -9.66 7.63 3.85
N GLU A 68 -10.52 6.78 4.40
CA GLU A 68 -10.75 6.73 5.85
C GLU A 68 -9.48 6.37 6.63
N GLU A 69 -8.73 5.37 6.17
CA GLU A 69 -7.46 4.97 6.76
C GLU A 69 -6.43 6.11 6.72
N VAL A 70 -6.39 6.86 5.61
CA VAL A 70 -5.54 8.05 5.46
C VAL A 70 -5.93 9.14 6.46
N LEU A 71 -7.23 9.45 6.56
CA LEU A 71 -7.74 10.48 7.46
C LEU A 71 -7.50 10.13 8.93
N LYS A 72 -7.57 8.85 9.28
CA LYS A 72 -7.26 8.32 10.61
C LYS A 72 -5.76 8.27 10.91
N ALA A 73 -4.90 8.55 9.91
CA ALA A 73 -3.46 8.31 9.97
C ALA A 73 -3.17 6.89 10.50
N SER A 74 -3.86 5.90 9.96
CA SER A 74 -3.87 4.57 10.54
C SER A 74 -2.48 3.92 10.52
N PRO A 75 -2.24 2.90 11.39
CA PRO A 75 -1.01 2.13 11.35
C PRO A 75 -0.75 1.49 9.98
N LEU A 76 -1.80 1.09 9.25
CA LEU A 76 -1.68 0.54 7.90
C LEU A 76 -1.08 1.58 6.94
N ILE A 77 -1.66 2.77 6.88
CA ILE A 77 -1.17 3.83 6.00
C ILE A 77 0.24 4.27 6.38
N SER A 78 0.52 4.35 7.68
CA SER A 78 1.87 4.63 8.18
C SER A 78 2.86 3.57 7.72
N ALA A 79 2.49 2.28 7.79
CA ALA A 79 3.34 1.17 7.33
C ALA A 79 3.56 1.21 5.82
N VAL A 80 2.52 1.45 5.02
CA VAL A 80 2.63 1.61 3.56
C VAL A 80 3.56 2.77 3.23
N LEU A 81 3.27 3.96 3.76
CA LEU A 81 4.00 5.19 3.41
C LEU A 81 5.42 5.25 3.96
N SER A 82 5.73 4.42 4.96
CA SER A 82 7.10 4.25 5.45
C SER A 82 8.04 3.56 4.46
N GLY A 83 7.55 3.12 3.29
CA GLY A 83 8.38 2.60 2.21
C GLY A 83 7.50 1.96 1.14
N TYR A 84 7.23 2.71 0.08
CA TYR A 84 6.34 2.28 -0.99
C TYR A 84 6.86 2.65 -2.38
N GLU A 85 6.35 1.90 -3.36
CA GLU A 85 6.48 2.14 -4.79
C GLU A 85 5.08 2.13 -5.41
N ILE A 86 4.70 3.20 -6.10
CA ILE A 86 3.43 3.24 -6.84
C ILE A 86 3.64 2.54 -8.18
N ILE A 87 2.96 1.41 -8.38
CA ILE A 87 2.95 0.71 -9.67
C ILE A 87 1.88 1.30 -10.58
N TYR A 88 0.76 1.70 -9.99
CA TYR A 88 -0.38 2.28 -10.71
C TYR A 88 -1.21 3.15 -9.77
N ALA A 89 -1.68 4.31 -10.22
CA ALA A 89 -2.62 5.14 -9.48
C ALA A 89 -3.43 6.04 -10.42
N ARG A 90 -4.75 6.06 -10.24
CA ARG A 90 -5.69 7.02 -10.87
C ARG A 90 -6.07 8.11 -9.86
N TYR A 91 -6.59 9.23 -10.35
CA TYR A 91 -7.27 10.19 -9.47
C TYR A 91 -8.47 9.51 -8.77
N PRO A 92 -8.68 9.67 -7.45
CA PRO A 92 -7.94 10.55 -6.53
C PRO A 92 -6.87 9.85 -5.68
N VAL A 93 -6.44 8.62 -6.00
CA VAL A 93 -5.51 7.83 -5.17
C VAL A 93 -4.18 8.56 -4.95
N TYR A 94 -3.54 9.06 -6.02
CA TYR A 94 -2.26 9.77 -5.88
C TYR A 94 -2.37 11.01 -4.99
N PHE A 95 -3.48 11.76 -5.09
CA PHE A 95 -3.74 12.93 -4.26
C PHE A 95 -3.80 12.56 -2.77
N TRP A 96 -4.48 11.47 -2.43
CA TRP A 96 -4.58 11.02 -1.05
C TRP A 96 -3.26 10.45 -0.50
N ILE A 97 -2.44 9.80 -1.33
CA ILE A 97 -1.08 9.38 -0.95
C ILE A 97 -0.21 10.59 -0.60
N GLU A 98 -0.23 11.64 -1.43
CA GLU A 98 0.51 12.88 -1.18
C GLU A 98 0.07 13.54 0.13
N ARG A 99 -1.24 13.64 0.36
CA ARG A 99 -1.82 14.21 1.58
C ARG A 99 -1.45 13.42 2.83
N ALA A 100 -1.57 12.10 2.77
CA ALA A 100 -1.17 11.22 3.86
C ALA A 100 0.32 11.38 4.20
N SER A 101 1.17 11.47 3.16
CA SER A 101 2.60 11.69 3.33
C SER A 101 2.89 13.04 4.01
N GLU A 102 2.21 14.12 3.59
CA GLU A 102 2.34 15.42 4.25
C GLU A 102 1.89 15.41 5.71
N MET A 103 0.78 14.72 6.02
CA MET A 103 0.26 14.60 7.38
C MET A 103 1.27 13.88 8.29
N LEU A 104 1.82 12.76 7.84
CA LEU A 104 2.82 12.00 8.60
C LEU A 104 4.10 12.82 8.85
N ARG A 105 4.57 13.56 7.85
CA ARG A 105 5.71 14.47 8.01
C ARG A 105 5.45 15.56 9.06
N ARG A 106 4.30 16.23 8.98
CA ARG A 106 3.92 17.29 9.93
C ARG A 106 3.73 16.79 11.35
N ALA A 107 3.28 15.56 11.51
CA ALA A 107 3.12 14.94 12.82
C ALA A 107 4.46 14.55 13.47
N GLY A 108 5.60 14.68 12.76
CA GLY A 108 6.89 14.16 13.22
C GLY A 108 6.79 12.66 13.48
N SER A 109 6.01 11.95 12.66
CA SER A 109 5.77 10.52 12.86
C SER A 109 7.09 9.78 12.68
N ILE A 110 7.32 8.78 13.51
CA ILE A 110 8.47 7.88 13.39
C ILE A 110 7.92 6.48 13.25
N HIS A 111 8.22 5.83 12.12
CA HIS A 111 7.89 4.44 11.93
C HIS A 111 9.04 3.57 12.41
N VAL A 112 8.75 2.67 13.36
CA VAL A 112 9.72 1.71 13.87
C VAL A 112 9.25 0.31 13.48
N ASP A 113 10.07 -0.39 12.70
CA ASP A 113 9.86 -1.81 12.38
C ASP A 113 11.11 -2.65 12.69
N LYS A 114 11.01 -3.97 12.52
CA LYS A 114 12.13 -4.90 12.79
C LYS A 114 13.35 -4.69 11.88
N GLY A 115 13.21 -3.93 10.78
CA GLY A 115 14.26 -3.64 9.80
C GLY A 115 14.90 -2.25 9.95
N GLY A 116 14.34 -1.36 10.77
CA GLY A 116 14.94 -0.06 11.06
C GLY A 116 13.95 1.00 11.55
N VAL A 117 14.46 2.20 11.78
CA VAL A 117 13.67 3.39 12.13
C VAL A 117 13.61 4.28 10.90
N ARG A 118 12.40 4.66 10.48
CA ARG A 118 12.21 5.70 9.46
C ARG A 118 11.56 6.91 10.09
N ASP A 119 12.32 7.99 10.11
CA ASP A 119 11.83 9.31 10.50
C ASP A 119 11.09 9.93 9.31
N PHE A 120 9.90 10.45 9.56
CA PHE A 120 9.17 11.25 8.57
C PHE A 120 9.38 12.76 8.78
N ALA A 121 10.16 13.19 9.78
CA ALA A 121 10.50 14.60 10.02
C ALA A 121 11.24 15.27 8.86
#